data_AF-A0A962DXJ8-F1
#
_entry.id   AF-A0A962DXJ8-F1
#
_cell.length_a   1.000
_cell.length_b   1.000
_cell.length_c   1.000
_cell.angle_alpha   90.00
_cell.angle_beta   90.00
_cell.angle_gamma   90.00
#
_symmetry.space_group_name_H-M   'P 1'
#
loop_
_entity.id
_entity.type
_entity.pdbx_description
1 polymer ?
#
loop_
_entity_poly.entity_id
_entity_poly.type
_entity_poly.pdbx_seq_one_letter_code
_entity_poly.pdbx_strand_id
1 'polypeptide(L)'
;EDDVKIVLKTADGETVLKQSTPLQAGEVIDSSRMSVKALRAFFAEQIREAKQQGVLFSLHLKATMMKVSDPIMFGHAVKVFFADVFDKHADTFEQLGVNANNGFGNVLNKISELDENKRSEIEADIEKCFANGPDMAMVDSDKGITNLHVPSDVIIDASMPAAIRTSGKMWNKDGKPQDMKACIPDRCYAGIYQEIISYCKEHGAFDVTTMGNVCNVGLMAQKAEEYGSHDKTFEIPQAGTVQVINQAGDVLMQHEVEKGDIWRMCQTKDLPIQDWVKLGVTRARNTGSAAVFWLDSNRAHDRSIIAKVEKYLPQHDTSGLEISIKSPIEAMRYTCERVTAGLDTISVTGNVLRDYLTDLFPILELGTSAKMLSIVPLLAGGGLYETGAGGSAPKHVQQFVSEGHLRWDSLGEFLALAVSIEEIGLNGNAKAKVLAKALDDATAKFLETKKSPSRKVNEIDNRGSHFYLTMYWAQALSEQNDDSELKSQFTQLAKDLSDNKGKITQELLDAQGDAVDIGGYYFPNPEKLSKAMRPSETLNRLIG
;
A
#
# COMPACT_ATOMS: atom_id res chain seq x y z
N GLU A 1 26.48 10.56 -19.59
CA GLU A 1 25.11 10.15 -19.93
C GLU A 1 25.23 9.03 -20.95
N ASP A 2 24.27 8.11 -20.97
CA ASP A 2 24.26 6.93 -21.85
C ASP A 2 22.80 6.58 -22.20
N ASP A 3 22.58 5.68 -23.14
CA ASP A 3 21.26 5.16 -23.50
C ASP A 3 21.36 3.66 -23.79
N VAL A 4 20.65 2.86 -22.98
CA VAL A 4 20.72 1.41 -23.11
C VAL A 4 19.51 0.85 -23.86
N LYS A 5 19.79 -0.08 -24.78
CA LYS A 5 18.76 -0.93 -25.41
C LYS A 5 18.66 -2.27 -24.70
N ILE A 6 17.46 -2.84 -24.68
CA ILE A 6 17.17 -4.17 -24.14
C ILE A 6 16.78 -5.08 -25.28
N VAL A 7 17.51 -6.19 -25.46
CA VAL A 7 17.33 -7.12 -26.57
C VAL A 7 17.22 -8.56 -26.07
N LEU A 8 16.41 -9.38 -26.73
CA LEU A 8 16.37 -10.82 -26.58
C LEU A 8 17.08 -11.46 -27.77
N LYS A 9 18.16 -12.18 -27.51
CA LYS A 9 18.87 -12.98 -28.52
C LYS A 9 18.40 -14.43 -28.44
N THR A 10 17.89 -14.95 -29.55
CA THR A 10 17.41 -16.32 -29.69
C THR A 10 18.19 -17.04 -30.79
N ALA A 11 17.92 -18.33 -31.01
CA ALA A 11 18.43 -19.05 -32.16
C ALA A 11 17.94 -18.49 -33.50
N ASP A 12 16.77 -17.83 -33.51
CA ASP A 12 16.13 -17.27 -34.71
C ASP A 12 16.57 -15.82 -35.00
N GLY A 13 17.31 -15.20 -34.08
CA GLY A 13 17.84 -13.84 -34.23
C GLY A 13 17.65 -12.96 -33.00
N GLU A 14 17.93 -11.66 -33.18
CA GLU A 14 17.77 -10.62 -32.15
C GLU A 14 16.39 -9.96 -32.26
N THR A 15 15.65 -9.92 -31.14
CA THR A 15 14.42 -9.15 -30.98
C THR A 15 14.68 -7.99 -30.02
N VAL A 16 14.36 -6.76 -30.42
CA VAL A 16 14.46 -5.60 -29.52
C VAL A 16 13.23 -5.58 -28.60
N LEU A 17 13.44 -5.76 -27.30
CA LEU A 17 12.38 -5.61 -26.28
C LEU A 17 12.13 -4.14 -25.96
N LYS A 18 13.20 -3.32 -25.92
CA LYS A 18 13.13 -1.88 -25.73
C LYS A 18 14.29 -1.17 -26.41
N GLN A 19 13.98 -0.21 -27.27
CA GLN A 19 14.97 0.44 -28.12
C GLN A 19 15.85 1.46 -27.37
N SER A 20 15.29 2.18 -26.39
CA SER A 20 15.97 3.27 -25.68
C SER A 20 15.50 3.32 -24.23
N THR A 21 16.47 3.48 -23.33
CA THR A 21 16.32 3.71 -21.90
C THR A 21 17.44 4.68 -21.48
N PRO A 22 17.19 6.00 -21.53
CA PRO A 22 18.19 7.00 -21.19
C PRO A 22 18.67 6.89 -19.74
N LEU A 23 19.97 7.02 -19.54
CA LEU A 23 20.65 6.94 -18.25
C LEU A 23 21.44 8.21 -17.93
N GLN A 24 21.34 8.63 -16.67
CA GLN A 24 22.14 9.71 -16.10
C GLN A 24 23.45 9.20 -15.53
N ALA A 25 24.44 10.09 -15.43
CA ALA A 25 25.70 9.74 -14.77
C ALA A 25 25.46 9.35 -13.30
N GLY A 26 26.00 8.20 -12.90
CA GLY A 26 25.86 7.68 -11.54
C GLY A 26 24.53 7.02 -11.22
N GLU A 27 23.60 6.91 -12.19
CA GLU A 27 22.36 6.14 -12.06
C GLU A 27 22.66 4.66 -11.82
N VAL A 28 21.91 4.04 -10.90
CA VAL A 28 21.95 2.61 -10.63
C VAL A 28 20.90 1.93 -11.51
N ILE A 29 21.32 0.91 -12.24
CA ILE A 29 20.44 0.02 -12.99
C ILE A 29 20.66 -1.41 -12.53
N ASP A 30 19.59 -2.18 -12.50
CA ASP A 30 19.60 -3.59 -12.15
C ASP A 30 18.63 -4.36 -13.04
N SER A 31 18.91 -5.64 -13.28
CA SER A 31 18.01 -6.53 -14.01
C SER A 31 17.87 -7.86 -13.29
N SER A 32 16.69 -8.47 -13.42
CA SER A 32 16.36 -9.75 -12.79
C SER A 32 15.34 -10.53 -13.63
N ARG A 33 15.23 -11.83 -13.36
CA ARG A 33 14.19 -12.68 -13.95
C ARG A 33 13.49 -13.53 -12.89
N MET A 34 12.19 -13.74 -13.07
CA MET A 34 11.41 -14.77 -12.40
C MET A 34 11.24 -15.95 -13.36
N SER A 35 11.82 -17.11 -13.00
CA SER A 35 11.62 -18.32 -13.79
C SER A 35 10.22 -18.85 -13.61
N VAL A 36 9.42 -18.91 -14.67
CA VAL A 36 8.04 -19.43 -14.58
C VAL A 36 8.03 -20.91 -14.22
N LYS A 37 9.00 -21.68 -14.71
CA LYS A 37 9.18 -23.08 -14.33
C LYS A 37 9.39 -23.22 -12.81
N ALA A 38 10.32 -22.45 -12.24
CA ALA A 38 10.57 -22.47 -10.80
C ALA A 38 9.37 -21.97 -9.99
N LEU A 39 8.72 -20.89 -10.46
CA LEU A 39 7.53 -20.32 -9.85
C LEU A 39 6.36 -21.33 -9.77
N ARG A 40 6.08 -22.03 -10.88
CA ARG A 40 5.02 -23.05 -10.91
C ARG A 40 5.33 -24.24 -10.01
N ALA A 41 6.59 -24.68 -9.97
CA ALA A 41 7.04 -25.75 -9.07
C ALA A 41 6.89 -25.32 -7.60
N PHE A 42 7.30 -24.09 -7.27
CA PHE A 42 7.11 -23.49 -5.96
C PHE A 42 5.62 -23.44 -5.57
N PHE A 43 4.73 -22.92 -6.43
CA PHE A 43 3.30 -22.91 -6.12
C PHE A 43 2.73 -24.31 -5.87
N ALA A 44 3.07 -25.28 -6.71
CA ALA A 44 2.60 -26.66 -6.53
C ALA A 44 3.06 -27.24 -5.19
N GLU A 45 4.31 -26.99 -4.80
CA GLU A 45 4.85 -27.37 -3.50
C GLU A 45 4.12 -26.68 -2.34
N GLN A 46 3.96 -25.35 -2.39
CA GLN A 46 3.32 -24.59 -1.33
C GLN A 46 1.84 -24.93 -1.14
N ILE A 47 1.11 -25.20 -2.23
CA ILE A 47 -0.29 -25.67 -2.19
C ILE A 47 -0.39 -27.04 -1.53
N ARG A 48 0.49 -27.97 -1.92
CA ARG A 48 0.58 -29.31 -1.31
C ARG A 48 0.90 -29.22 0.19
N GLU A 49 1.86 -28.40 0.56
CA GLU A 49 2.25 -28.21 1.97
C GLU A 49 1.15 -27.56 2.81
N ALA A 50 0.44 -26.56 2.27
CA ALA A 50 -0.72 -25.98 2.95
C ALA A 50 -1.76 -27.04 3.28
N LYS A 51 -2.05 -27.94 2.33
CA LYS A 51 -2.99 -29.06 2.54
C LYS A 51 -2.49 -30.03 3.60
N GLN A 52 -1.23 -30.44 3.51
CA GLN A 52 -0.62 -31.37 4.48
C GLN A 52 -0.63 -30.81 5.91
N GLN A 53 -0.45 -29.50 6.06
CA GLN A 53 -0.45 -28.82 7.37
C GLN A 53 -1.86 -28.44 7.86
N GLY A 54 -2.89 -28.58 7.02
CA GLY A 54 -4.26 -28.17 7.38
C GLY A 54 -4.43 -26.65 7.57
N VAL A 55 -3.62 -25.85 6.88
CA VAL A 55 -3.66 -24.38 6.94
C VAL A 55 -4.21 -23.81 5.65
N LEU A 56 -4.74 -22.58 5.72
CA LEU A 56 -5.22 -21.88 4.53
C LEU A 56 -4.07 -21.61 3.56
N PHE A 57 -4.28 -21.82 2.27
CA PHE A 57 -3.43 -21.22 1.24
C PHE A 57 -3.86 -19.78 0.99
N SER A 58 -2.90 -18.85 1.00
CA SER A 58 -3.10 -17.46 0.62
C SER A 58 -1.93 -16.95 -0.23
N LEU A 59 -2.24 -16.11 -1.22
CA LEU A 59 -1.31 -15.47 -2.13
C LEU A 59 -1.36 -13.96 -1.89
N HIS A 60 -0.18 -13.37 -1.70
CA HIS A 60 -0.02 -11.95 -1.38
C HIS A 60 0.90 -11.32 -2.43
N LEU A 61 0.30 -10.51 -3.31
CA LEU A 61 0.97 -9.81 -4.41
C LEU A 61 0.52 -8.34 -4.46
N LYS A 62 1.03 -7.56 -5.41
CA LYS A 62 0.67 -6.15 -5.60
C LYS A 62 0.21 -5.86 -7.03
N ALA A 63 -0.75 -6.66 -7.52
CA ALA A 63 -1.18 -6.70 -8.92
C ALA A 63 -1.66 -5.36 -9.51
N THR A 64 -2.18 -4.45 -8.68
CA THR A 64 -2.63 -3.11 -9.13
C THR A 64 -1.46 -2.19 -9.48
N MET A 65 -0.42 -2.18 -8.65
CA MET A 65 0.76 -1.33 -8.86
C MET A 65 1.75 -2.01 -9.80
N MET A 66 2.09 -3.27 -9.54
CA MET A 66 2.96 -4.09 -10.40
C MET A 66 2.21 -4.67 -11.60
N LYS A 67 1.64 -3.77 -12.41
CA LYS A 67 0.65 -4.06 -13.48
C LYS A 67 1.07 -5.05 -14.57
N VAL A 68 2.36 -5.41 -14.65
CA VAL A 68 2.87 -6.38 -15.63
C VAL A 68 3.23 -7.68 -14.92
N SER A 69 4.18 -7.67 -13.98
CA SER A 69 4.72 -8.88 -13.36
C SER A 69 3.69 -9.63 -12.52
N ASP A 70 2.96 -8.92 -11.66
CA ASP A 70 2.17 -9.55 -10.62
C ASP A 70 0.90 -10.21 -11.15
N PRO A 71 0.16 -9.63 -12.12
CA PRO A 71 -0.91 -10.35 -12.80
C PRO A 71 -0.46 -11.66 -13.47
N ILE A 72 0.76 -11.71 -14.04
CA ILE A 72 1.31 -12.94 -14.63
C ILE A 72 1.60 -13.98 -13.54
N MET A 73 2.25 -13.57 -12.44
CA MET A 73 2.49 -14.47 -11.30
C MET A 73 1.18 -14.98 -10.69
N PHE A 74 0.17 -14.12 -10.57
CA PHE A 74 -1.17 -14.47 -10.09
C PHE A 74 -1.84 -15.49 -11.01
N GLY A 75 -1.80 -15.28 -12.32
CA GLY A 75 -2.35 -16.22 -13.30
C GLY A 75 -1.67 -17.58 -13.26
N HIS A 76 -0.36 -17.64 -12.99
CA HIS A 76 0.31 -18.92 -12.76
C HIS A 76 -0.16 -19.61 -11.47
N ALA A 77 -0.40 -18.89 -10.38
CA ALA A 77 -0.97 -19.47 -9.17
C ALA A 77 -2.36 -20.06 -9.41
N VAL A 78 -3.23 -19.33 -10.12
CA VAL A 78 -4.56 -19.81 -10.54
C VAL A 78 -4.44 -21.09 -11.37
N LYS A 79 -3.60 -21.08 -12.42
CA LYS A 79 -3.40 -22.25 -13.29
C LYS A 79 -2.82 -23.45 -12.56
N VAL A 80 -1.98 -23.24 -11.53
CA VAL A 80 -1.41 -24.35 -10.75
C VAL A 80 -2.42 -24.91 -9.74
N PHE A 81 -3.21 -24.05 -9.09
CA PHE A 81 -4.25 -24.50 -8.16
C PHE A 81 -5.35 -25.31 -8.86
N PHE A 82 -5.74 -24.89 -10.08
CA PHE A 82 -6.77 -25.54 -10.88
C PHE A 82 -6.18 -26.33 -12.07
N ALA A 83 -4.99 -26.92 -11.92
CA ALA A 83 -4.26 -27.56 -13.01
C ALA A 83 -5.12 -28.57 -13.79
N ASP A 84 -5.80 -29.48 -13.10
CA ASP A 84 -6.66 -30.50 -13.72
C ASP A 84 -7.77 -29.90 -14.59
N VAL A 85 -8.34 -28.76 -14.17
CA VAL A 85 -9.39 -28.05 -14.93
C VAL A 85 -8.80 -27.38 -16.17
N PHE A 86 -7.67 -26.67 -16.02
CA PHE A 86 -7.01 -26.00 -17.14
C PHE A 86 -6.48 -26.98 -18.18
N ASP A 87 -5.96 -28.12 -17.76
CA ASP A 87 -5.44 -29.16 -18.65
C ASP A 87 -6.57 -29.88 -19.39
N LYS A 88 -7.66 -30.22 -18.69
CA LYS A 88 -8.81 -30.93 -19.30
C LYS A 88 -9.62 -30.05 -20.25
N HIS A 89 -9.78 -28.76 -19.95
CA HIS A 89 -10.66 -27.84 -20.70
C HIS A 89 -9.91 -26.78 -21.50
N ALA A 90 -8.62 -27.01 -21.80
CA ALA A 90 -7.72 -26.06 -22.47
C ALA A 90 -8.34 -25.44 -23.74
N ASP A 91 -8.81 -26.26 -24.68
CA ASP A 91 -9.39 -25.80 -25.95
C ASP A 91 -10.65 -24.94 -25.72
N THR A 92 -11.48 -25.31 -24.74
CA THR A 92 -12.68 -24.53 -24.39
C THR A 92 -12.29 -23.17 -23.78
N PHE A 93 -11.30 -23.15 -22.90
CA PHE A 93 -10.80 -21.91 -22.29
C PHE A 93 -10.12 -20.98 -23.30
N GLU A 94 -9.41 -21.52 -24.29
CA GLU A 94 -8.86 -20.74 -25.40
C GLU A 94 -9.98 -20.09 -26.22
N GLN A 95 -11.01 -20.85 -26.60
CA GLN A 95 -12.15 -20.34 -27.36
C GLN A 95 -12.94 -19.25 -26.62
N LEU A 96 -13.10 -19.39 -25.30
CA LEU A 96 -13.78 -18.41 -24.46
C LEU A 96 -12.92 -17.17 -24.14
N GLY A 97 -11.63 -17.19 -24.48
CA GLY A 97 -10.69 -16.14 -24.12
C GLY A 97 -10.49 -16.01 -22.61
N VAL A 98 -10.44 -17.14 -21.90
CA VAL A 98 -10.17 -17.16 -20.45
C VAL A 98 -8.78 -16.59 -20.18
N ASN A 99 -8.71 -15.61 -19.28
CA ASN A 99 -7.46 -15.00 -18.85
C ASN A 99 -7.27 -15.15 -17.34
N ALA A 100 -6.47 -16.13 -16.94
CA ALA A 100 -6.15 -16.40 -15.54
C ALA A 100 -5.42 -15.22 -14.85
N ASN A 101 -4.76 -14.34 -15.60
CA ASN A 101 -4.11 -13.15 -15.03
C ASN A 101 -5.13 -12.14 -14.49
N ASN A 102 -6.39 -12.23 -14.93
CA ASN A 102 -7.53 -11.48 -14.38
C ASN A 102 -8.25 -12.23 -13.25
N GLY A 103 -7.68 -13.35 -12.80
CA GLY A 103 -8.14 -14.17 -11.69
C GLY A 103 -9.22 -15.19 -12.00
N PHE A 104 -9.53 -16.02 -11.01
CA PHE A 104 -10.47 -17.11 -11.15
C PHE A 104 -11.91 -16.62 -11.40
N GLY A 105 -12.26 -15.42 -10.95
CA GLY A 105 -13.53 -14.79 -11.28
C GLY A 105 -13.71 -14.58 -12.80
N ASN A 106 -12.62 -14.35 -13.54
CA ASN A 106 -12.68 -14.30 -15.00
C ASN A 106 -13.07 -15.66 -15.60
N VAL A 107 -12.52 -16.76 -15.06
CA VAL A 107 -12.87 -18.14 -15.48
C VAL A 107 -14.35 -18.38 -15.24
N LEU A 108 -14.85 -18.09 -14.03
CA LEU A 108 -16.26 -18.28 -13.65
C LEU A 108 -17.21 -17.46 -14.54
N ASN A 109 -16.86 -16.21 -14.83
CA ASN A 109 -17.65 -15.37 -15.73
C ASN A 109 -17.69 -15.94 -17.14
N LYS A 110 -16.56 -16.43 -17.66
CA LYS A 110 -16.49 -16.98 -19.02
C LYS A 110 -17.24 -18.30 -19.20
N ILE A 111 -17.17 -19.20 -18.23
CA ILE A 111 -17.91 -20.47 -18.33
C ILE A 111 -19.43 -20.28 -18.15
N SER A 112 -19.88 -19.15 -17.58
CA SER A 112 -21.30 -18.83 -17.48
C SER A 112 -21.96 -18.57 -18.85
N GLU A 113 -21.16 -18.31 -19.88
CA GLU A 113 -21.58 -18.12 -21.27
C GLU A 113 -21.82 -19.47 -22.00
N LEU A 114 -21.42 -20.61 -21.42
CA LEU A 114 -21.56 -21.95 -22.00
C LEU A 114 -22.97 -22.54 -21.80
N ASP A 115 -23.27 -23.59 -22.56
CA ASP A 115 -24.44 -24.43 -22.30
C ASP A 115 -24.35 -25.15 -20.96
N GLU A 116 -25.50 -25.49 -20.38
CA GLU A 116 -25.61 -26.07 -19.05
C GLU A 116 -24.78 -27.35 -18.88
N ASN A 117 -24.75 -28.23 -19.89
CA ASN A 117 -24.02 -29.49 -19.78
C ASN A 117 -22.51 -29.24 -19.69
N LYS A 118 -21.96 -28.40 -20.58
CA LYS A 118 -20.53 -28.11 -20.57
C LYS A 118 -20.13 -27.29 -19.35
N ARG A 119 -20.98 -26.34 -18.94
CA ARG A 119 -20.78 -25.55 -17.73
C ARG A 119 -20.74 -26.43 -16.48
N SER A 120 -21.74 -27.29 -16.27
CA SER A 120 -21.79 -28.19 -15.11
C SER A 120 -20.64 -29.19 -15.08
N GLU A 121 -20.15 -29.64 -16.25
CA GLU A 121 -18.93 -30.47 -16.32
C GLU A 121 -17.72 -29.73 -15.74
N ILE A 122 -17.51 -28.48 -16.15
CA ILE A 122 -16.37 -27.66 -15.70
C ILE A 122 -16.53 -27.31 -14.21
N GLU A 123 -17.73 -26.94 -13.76
CA GLU A 123 -18.03 -26.66 -12.35
C GLU A 123 -17.74 -27.87 -11.46
N ALA A 124 -18.12 -29.09 -11.88
CA ALA A 124 -17.81 -30.32 -11.14
C ALA A 124 -16.31 -30.60 -11.05
N ASP A 125 -15.53 -30.28 -12.08
CA ASP A 125 -14.07 -30.42 -12.03
C ASP A 125 -13.41 -29.34 -11.14
N ILE A 126 -13.97 -28.13 -11.11
CA ILE A 126 -13.57 -27.07 -10.17
C ILE A 126 -13.80 -27.52 -8.72
N GLU A 127 -14.96 -28.09 -8.41
CA GLU A 127 -15.27 -28.61 -7.07
C GLU A 127 -14.28 -29.70 -6.63
N LYS A 128 -13.87 -30.58 -7.56
CA LYS A 128 -12.81 -31.58 -7.29
C LYS A 128 -11.48 -30.92 -6.96
N CYS A 129 -11.09 -29.85 -7.66
CA CYS A 129 -9.86 -29.12 -7.31
C CYS A 129 -9.93 -28.54 -5.89
N PHE A 130 -11.06 -27.97 -5.48
CA PHE A 130 -11.22 -27.50 -4.09
C PHE A 130 -11.17 -28.64 -3.07
N ALA A 131 -11.83 -29.78 -3.34
CA ALA A 131 -11.78 -30.95 -2.45
C ALA A 131 -10.36 -31.56 -2.37
N ASN A 132 -9.63 -31.52 -3.48
CA ASN A 132 -8.28 -32.08 -3.59
C ASN A 132 -7.17 -31.10 -3.19
N GLY A 133 -7.47 -29.80 -3.11
CA GLY A 133 -6.56 -28.74 -2.66
C GLY A 133 -6.62 -28.48 -1.14
N PRO A 134 -5.81 -27.53 -0.64
CA PRO A 134 -6.01 -26.93 0.67
C PRO A 134 -7.25 -26.04 0.70
N ASP A 135 -7.79 -25.78 1.89
CA ASP A 135 -8.71 -24.65 2.08
C ASP A 135 -8.00 -23.34 1.69
N MET A 136 -8.73 -22.37 1.16
CA MET A 136 -8.19 -21.11 0.64
C MET A 136 -8.66 -19.94 1.50
N ALA A 137 -7.82 -18.92 1.65
CA ALA A 137 -8.24 -17.68 2.28
C ALA A 137 -9.37 -17.00 1.49
N MET A 138 -10.34 -16.45 2.23
CA MET A 138 -11.54 -15.80 1.68
C MET A 138 -11.43 -14.27 1.76
N VAL A 139 -11.89 -13.59 0.71
CA VAL A 139 -12.10 -12.13 0.67
C VAL A 139 -13.49 -11.78 1.21
N ASP A 140 -14.48 -12.60 0.87
CA ASP A 140 -15.88 -12.54 1.30
C ASP A 140 -16.43 -13.98 1.33
N SER A 141 -16.47 -14.60 2.51
CA SER A 141 -16.89 -15.99 2.68
C SER A 141 -18.36 -16.21 2.36
N ASP A 142 -19.22 -15.24 2.67
CA ASP A 142 -20.67 -15.34 2.44
C ASP A 142 -21.02 -15.38 0.95
N LYS A 143 -20.16 -14.79 0.11
CA LYS A 143 -20.28 -14.79 -1.34
C LYS A 143 -19.37 -15.80 -2.04
N GLY A 144 -18.61 -16.60 -1.29
CA GLY A 144 -17.65 -17.55 -1.86
C GLY A 144 -16.46 -16.89 -2.58
N ILE A 145 -16.18 -15.60 -2.35
CA ILE A 145 -15.07 -14.89 -3.00
C ILE A 145 -13.77 -15.27 -2.30
N THR A 146 -12.94 -16.04 -3.00
CA THR A 146 -11.63 -16.52 -2.54
C THR A 146 -10.51 -15.54 -2.88
N ASN A 147 -9.34 -15.72 -2.27
CA ASN A 147 -8.12 -14.98 -2.55
C ASN A 147 -7.64 -15.08 -4.02
N LEU A 148 -8.02 -16.13 -4.75
CA LEU A 148 -7.70 -16.28 -6.18
C LEU A 148 -8.77 -15.68 -7.13
N HIS A 149 -9.85 -15.08 -6.61
CA HIS A 149 -10.93 -14.56 -7.46
C HIS A 149 -10.50 -13.36 -8.31
N VAL A 150 -9.94 -12.31 -7.69
CA VAL A 150 -9.51 -11.09 -8.36
C VAL A 150 -8.12 -10.69 -7.88
N PRO A 151 -7.15 -10.41 -8.79
CA PRO A 151 -5.76 -10.11 -8.41
C PRO A 151 -5.58 -8.90 -7.49
N SER A 152 -6.51 -7.96 -7.53
CA SER A 152 -6.47 -6.71 -6.75
C SER A 152 -7.13 -6.79 -5.38
N ASP A 153 -7.76 -7.91 -5.02
CA ASP A 153 -8.52 -8.01 -3.76
C ASP A 153 -7.62 -8.18 -2.54
N VAL A 154 -6.51 -8.92 -2.69
CA VAL A 154 -5.55 -9.19 -1.60
C VAL A 154 -4.20 -8.59 -1.98
N ILE A 155 -3.95 -7.38 -1.48
CA ILE A 155 -2.75 -6.60 -1.75
C ILE A 155 -1.78 -6.77 -0.59
N ILE A 156 -0.54 -7.18 -0.86
CA ILE A 156 0.45 -7.63 0.14
C ILE A 156 0.70 -6.64 1.29
N ASP A 157 0.84 -5.36 0.97
CA ASP A 157 1.09 -4.26 1.90
C ASP A 157 -0.02 -4.11 2.95
N ALA A 158 -1.29 -4.25 2.57
CA ALA A 158 -2.43 -4.18 3.50
C ALA A 158 -2.80 -5.55 4.10
N SER A 159 -2.72 -6.62 3.31
CA SER A 159 -3.18 -7.96 3.71
C SER A 159 -2.26 -8.64 4.72
N MET A 160 -0.93 -8.48 4.59
CA MET A 160 0.01 -9.08 5.53
C MET A 160 -0.10 -8.47 6.93
N PRO A 161 -0.10 -7.13 7.11
CA PRO A 161 -0.32 -6.53 8.43
C PRO A 161 -1.67 -6.87 9.03
N ALA A 162 -2.74 -6.89 8.22
CA ALA A 162 -4.07 -7.28 8.68
C ALA A 162 -4.09 -8.70 9.24
N ALA A 163 -3.43 -9.65 8.57
CA ALA A 163 -3.33 -11.02 9.04
C ALA A 163 -2.43 -11.15 10.29
N ILE A 164 -1.26 -10.48 10.31
CA ILE A 164 -0.35 -10.47 11.47
C ILE A 164 -1.09 -9.94 12.72
N ARG A 165 -1.78 -8.81 12.59
CA ARG A 165 -2.60 -8.23 13.66
C ARG A 165 -3.71 -9.16 14.13
N THR A 166 -4.28 -9.95 13.22
CA THR A 166 -5.32 -10.95 13.51
C THR A 166 -4.69 -12.30 13.90
N SER A 167 -3.68 -12.27 14.77
CA SER A 167 -2.98 -13.45 15.28
C SER A 167 -2.34 -14.35 14.20
N GLY A 168 -1.94 -13.76 13.07
CA GLY A 168 -1.39 -14.50 11.92
C GLY A 168 -2.42 -15.31 11.13
N LYS A 169 -3.72 -14.95 11.23
CA LYS A 169 -4.83 -15.72 10.65
C LYS A 169 -5.54 -14.96 9.53
N MET A 170 -6.16 -15.71 8.63
CA MET A 170 -7.12 -15.22 7.62
C MET A 170 -8.45 -15.97 7.73
N TRP A 171 -9.45 -15.53 6.97
CA TRP A 171 -10.80 -16.07 7.01
C TRP A 171 -10.92 -17.32 6.12
N ASN A 172 -11.46 -18.40 6.68
CA ASN A 172 -11.79 -19.62 5.94
C ASN A 172 -13.21 -19.55 5.33
N LYS A 173 -13.63 -20.61 4.65
CA LYS A 173 -14.96 -20.70 4.00
C LYS A 173 -16.15 -20.58 4.97
N ASP A 174 -15.96 -20.88 6.25
CA ASP A 174 -16.99 -20.77 7.29
C ASP A 174 -17.01 -19.37 7.94
N GLY A 175 -16.25 -18.41 7.42
CA GLY A 175 -16.13 -17.07 8.00
C GLY A 175 -15.39 -17.06 9.33
N LYS A 176 -14.49 -18.02 9.58
CA LYS A 176 -13.71 -18.13 10.83
C LYS A 176 -12.22 -17.88 10.60
N PRO A 177 -11.52 -17.23 11.56
CA PRO A 177 -10.06 -17.11 11.51
C PRO A 177 -9.36 -18.48 11.58
N GLN A 178 -8.41 -18.72 10.69
CA GLN A 178 -7.58 -19.93 10.64
C GLN A 178 -6.14 -19.57 10.25
N ASP A 179 -5.18 -20.36 10.72
CA ASP A 179 -3.77 -20.20 10.35
C ASP A 179 -3.60 -20.34 8.84
N MET A 180 -2.65 -19.59 8.30
CA MET A 180 -2.40 -19.52 6.86
C MET A 180 -0.94 -19.81 6.50
N LYS A 181 -0.75 -20.22 5.26
CA LYS A 181 0.51 -20.15 4.53
C LYS A 181 0.44 -18.96 3.58
N ALA A 182 1.04 -17.84 4.00
CA ALA A 182 1.17 -16.65 3.17
C ALA A 182 2.25 -16.85 2.10
N CYS A 183 1.80 -17.14 0.88
CA CYS A 183 2.65 -17.33 -0.28
C CYS A 183 3.05 -15.96 -0.88
N ILE A 184 4.33 -15.63 -0.76
CA ILE A 184 4.97 -14.46 -1.37
C ILE A 184 6.13 -15.01 -2.23
N PRO A 185 5.99 -15.08 -3.57
CA PRO A 185 6.93 -15.84 -4.40
C PRO A 185 8.36 -15.27 -4.43
N ASP A 186 8.49 -13.95 -4.42
CA ASP A 186 9.80 -13.31 -4.50
C ASP A 186 10.41 -13.06 -3.11
N ARG A 187 11.68 -13.43 -2.98
CA ARG A 187 12.42 -13.40 -1.71
C ARG A 187 12.88 -12.01 -1.27
N CYS A 188 12.84 -10.99 -2.13
CA CYS A 188 13.40 -9.66 -1.81
C CYS A 188 12.75 -9.07 -0.56
N TYR A 189 11.44 -9.32 -0.37
CA TYR A 189 10.67 -8.71 0.71
C TYR A 189 9.86 -9.72 1.55
N ALA A 190 9.76 -10.99 1.14
CA ALA A 190 9.05 -12.00 1.93
C ALA A 190 9.66 -12.18 3.33
N GLY A 191 10.98 -12.08 3.45
CA GLY A 191 11.72 -12.32 4.69
C GLY A 191 11.33 -11.40 5.84
N ILE A 192 10.96 -10.15 5.58
CA ILE A 192 10.57 -9.21 6.65
C ILE A 192 9.26 -9.63 7.34
N TYR A 193 8.31 -10.16 6.58
CA TYR A 193 7.05 -10.65 7.14
C TYR A 193 7.25 -11.95 7.89
N GLN A 194 8.10 -12.84 7.38
CA GLN A 194 8.45 -14.06 8.11
C GLN A 194 9.13 -13.74 9.45
N GLU A 195 10.02 -12.74 9.47
CA GLU A 195 10.73 -12.35 10.69
C GLU A 195 9.80 -11.78 11.76
N ILE A 196 8.90 -10.86 11.41
CA ILE A 196 7.93 -10.32 12.38
C ILE A 196 6.92 -11.37 12.83
N ILE A 197 6.52 -12.31 11.96
CA ILE A 197 5.68 -13.46 12.37
C ILE A 197 6.42 -14.32 13.38
N SER A 198 7.69 -14.63 13.14
CA SER A 198 8.53 -15.39 14.08
C SER A 198 8.69 -14.64 15.41
N TYR A 199 8.93 -13.33 15.35
CA TYR A 199 9.01 -12.47 16.53
C TYR A 199 7.72 -12.49 17.36
N CYS A 200 6.56 -12.34 16.73
CA CYS A 200 5.28 -12.39 17.44
C CYS A 200 4.96 -13.79 18.01
N LYS A 201 5.42 -14.87 17.37
CA LYS A 201 5.32 -16.23 17.94
C LYS A 201 6.17 -16.39 19.20
N GLU A 202 7.33 -15.73 19.24
CA GLU A 202 8.28 -15.77 20.36
C GLU A 202 7.85 -14.87 21.53
N HIS A 203 7.36 -13.66 21.24
CA HIS A 203 7.13 -12.61 22.24
C HIS A 203 5.66 -12.25 22.46
N GLY A 204 4.74 -12.83 21.68
CA GLY A 204 3.33 -12.46 21.68
C GLY A 204 3.02 -11.24 20.79
N ALA A 205 1.79 -10.74 20.89
CA ALA A 205 1.37 -9.55 20.18
C ALA A 205 2.03 -8.29 20.78
N PHE A 206 2.27 -7.27 19.96
CA PHE A 206 2.76 -5.97 20.43
C PHE A 206 1.74 -5.31 21.37
N ASP A 207 2.24 -4.72 22.46
CA ASP A 207 1.44 -3.89 23.37
C ASP A 207 1.45 -2.43 22.89
N VAL A 208 0.35 -2.01 22.26
CA VAL A 208 0.17 -0.66 21.72
C VAL A 208 0.24 0.45 22.78
N THR A 209 0.14 0.11 24.08
CA THR A 209 0.20 1.11 25.16
C THR A 209 1.62 1.44 25.61
N THR A 210 2.60 0.58 25.30
CA THR A 210 3.99 0.74 25.71
C THR A 210 4.99 0.66 24.56
N MET A 211 4.58 0.19 23.39
CA MET A 211 5.49 0.05 22.26
C MET A 211 5.99 1.41 21.77
N GLY A 212 7.24 1.44 21.28
CA GLY A 212 7.76 2.57 20.52
C GLY A 212 7.12 2.67 19.14
N ASN A 213 7.56 3.63 18.33
CA ASN A 213 7.09 3.77 16.96
C ASN A 213 8.14 3.38 15.91
N VAL A 214 7.66 3.13 14.69
CA VAL A 214 8.50 3.02 13.51
C VAL A 214 8.05 4.00 12.44
N CYS A 215 8.85 5.04 12.22
CA CYS A 215 8.67 5.91 11.06
C CYS A 215 9.53 5.46 9.88
N ASN A 216 9.23 5.98 8.68
CA ASN A 216 9.93 5.60 7.46
C ASN A 216 10.46 6.82 6.69
N VAL A 217 11.65 6.66 6.12
CA VAL A 217 12.23 7.54 5.10
C VAL A 217 12.44 6.70 3.83
N GLY A 218 11.57 6.90 2.84
CA GLY A 218 11.50 6.07 1.64
C GLY A 218 12.13 6.72 0.40
N LEU A 219 12.96 5.97 -0.32
CA LEU A 219 13.48 6.37 -1.62
C LEU A 219 12.42 6.14 -2.70
N MET A 220 11.83 7.21 -3.24
CA MET A 220 10.77 7.10 -4.26
C MET A 220 10.83 8.11 -5.41
N ALA A 221 11.61 9.18 -5.26
CA ALA A 221 11.64 10.26 -6.22
C ALA A 221 12.03 9.78 -7.63
N GLN A 222 11.37 10.33 -8.65
CA GLN A 222 11.59 10.02 -10.06
C GLN A 222 11.35 8.53 -10.42
N LYS A 223 10.36 7.90 -9.78
CA LYS A 223 9.97 6.49 -9.99
C LYS A 223 11.13 5.52 -9.71
N ALA A 224 11.78 5.70 -8.56
CA ALA A 224 12.89 4.86 -8.14
C ALA A 224 12.51 3.37 -8.11
N GLU A 225 13.46 2.52 -8.50
CA GLU A 225 13.41 1.06 -8.37
C GLU A 225 12.23 0.42 -9.14
N GLU A 226 11.48 -0.51 -8.52
CA GLU A 226 10.41 -1.26 -9.16
C GLU A 226 9.28 -0.38 -9.72
N TYR A 227 8.99 0.77 -9.12
CA TYR A 227 7.88 1.64 -9.53
C TYR A 227 8.15 2.33 -10.89
N GLY A 228 9.41 2.34 -11.32
CA GLY A 228 9.82 2.78 -12.65
C GLY A 228 9.95 1.65 -13.67
N SER A 229 9.72 0.38 -13.30
CA SER A 229 10.10 -0.79 -14.12
C SER A 229 9.05 -1.25 -15.13
N HIS A 230 7.83 -0.71 -15.08
CA HIS A 230 6.70 -1.29 -15.85
C HIS A 230 6.92 -1.29 -17.37
N ASP A 231 7.57 -0.25 -17.90
CA ASP A 231 7.88 -0.14 -19.34
C ASP A 231 9.18 -0.88 -19.73
N LYS A 232 9.75 -1.63 -18.78
CA LYS A 232 10.98 -2.43 -18.85
C LYS A 232 10.76 -3.83 -18.26
N THR A 233 9.50 -4.27 -18.17
CA THR A 233 9.13 -5.61 -17.71
C THR A 233 8.49 -6.36 -18.87
N PHE A 234 8.96 -7.57 -19.14
CA PHE A 234 8.57 -8.36 -20.29
C PHE A 234 8.28 -9.81 -19.89
N GLU A 235 7.17 -10.35 -20.39
CA GLU A 235 6.98 -11.80 -20.46
C GLU A 235 7.75 -12.31 -21.68
N ILE A 236 8.66 -13.25 -21.47
CA ILE A 236 9.60 -13.68 -22.49
C ILE A 236 8.89 -14.57 -23.54
N PRO A 237 8.89 -14.21 -24.83
CA PRO A 237 8.13 -14.95 -25.85
C PRO A 237 8.78 -16.28 -26.23
N GLN A 238 10.10 -16.40 -26.08
CA GLN A 238 10.91 -17.55 -26.50
C GLN A 238 12.19 -17.63 -25.68
N ALA A 239 12.70 -18.85 -25.48
CA ALA A 239 13.97 -19.06 -24.81
C ALA A 239 15.15 -18.39 -25.54
N GLY A 240 16.12 -17.88 -24.77
CA GLY A 240 17.28 -17.18 -25.28
C GLY A 240 17.98 -16.39 -24.18
N THR A 241 18.71 -15.34 -24.55
CA THR A 241 19.43 -14.47 -23.63
C THR A 241 18.91 -13.04 -23.73
N VAL A 242 18.43 -12.46 -22.64
CA VAL A 242 18.16 -11.01 -22.58
C VAL A 242 19.44 -10.27 -22.25
N GLN A 243 19.77 -9.24 -23.03
CA GLN A 243 20.95 -8.39 -22.85
C GLN A 243 20.56 -6.92 -22.75
N VAL A 244 21.24 -6.20 -21.86
CA VAL A 244 21.20 -4.73 -21.76
C VAL A 244 22.50 -4.19 -22.35
N ILE A 245 22.39 -3.41 -23.41
CA ILE A 245 23.52 -2.99 -24.25
C ILE A 245 23.59 -1.46 -24.29
N ASN A 246 24.77 -0.89 -24.01
CA ASN A 246 25.00 0.56 -24.06
C ASN A 246 25.20 1.11 -25.49
N GLN A 247 25.36 2.43 -25.62
CA GLN A 247 25.60 3.08 -26.92
C GLN A 247 26.92 2.65 -27.58
N ALA A 248 27.92 2.23 -26.80
CA ALA A 248 29.20 1.74 -27.31
C ALA A 248 29.14 0.30 -27.84
N GLY A 249 28.04 -0.42 -27.58
CA GLY A 249 27.84 -1.82 -27.95
C GLY A 249 28.26 -2.83 -26.88
N ASP A 250 28.65 -2.37 -25.69
CA ASP A 250 29.01 -3.22 -24.56
C ASP A 250 27.76 -3.81 -23.90
N VAL A 251 27.82 -5.11 -23.58
CA VAL A 251 26.80 -5.79 -22.78
C VAL A 251 27.05 -5.49 -21.30
N LEU A 252 26.16 -4.74 -20.68
CA LEU A 252 26.27 -4.37 -19.26
C LEU A 252 25.74 -5.46 -18.33
N MET A 253 24.64 -6.11 -18.73
CA MET A 253 23.96 -7.17 -17.98
C MET A 253 23.34 -8.18 -18.94
N GLN A 254 23.30 -9.46 -18.56
CA GLN A 254 22.65 -10.49 -19.35
C GLN A 254 22.07 -11.62 -18.50
N HIS A 255 20.99 -12.23 -19.00
CA HIS A 255 20.28 -13.34 -18.35
C HIS A 255 19.81 -14.36 -19.38
N GLU A 256 20.12 -15.65 -19.15
CA GLU A 256 19.42 -16.75 -19.82
C GLU A 256 17.96 -16.79 -19.36
N VAL A 257 17.03 -16.91 -20.29
CA VAL A 257 15.59 -16.89 -20.05
C VAL A 257 14.89 -18.02 -20.81
N GLU A 258 13.80 -18.52 -20.25
CA GLU A 258 12.89 -19.47 -20.92
C GLU A 258 11.60 -18.77 -21.36
N LYS A 259 10.83 -19.40 -22.25
CA LYS A 259 9.50 -18.89 -22.64
C LYS A 259 8.60 -18.76 -21.41
N GLY A 260 7.94 -17.62 -21.29
CA GLY A 260 7.04 -17.27 -20.19
C GLY A 260 7.75 -16.63 -18.99
N ASP A 261 9.08 -16.73 -18.87
CA ASP A 261 9.80 -16.05 -17.78
C ASP A 261 9.46 -14.56 -17.74
N ILE A 262 9.43 -13.98 -16.54
CA ILE A 262 9.21 -12.55 -16.37
C ILE A 262 10.58 -11.90 -16.18
N TRP A 263 11.01 -11.09 -17.12
CA TRP A 263 12.26 -10.33 -17.03
C TRP A 263 11.96 -8.86 -16.73
N ARG A 264 12.76 -8.22 -15.88
CA ARG A 264 12.59 -6.80 -15.53
C ARG A 264 13.92 -6.05 -15.40
N MET A 265 13.89 -4.76 -15.69
CA MET A 265 14.97 -3.80 -15.36
C MET A 265 14.43 -2.60 -14.58
N CYS A 266 15.17 -2.18 -13.55
CA CYS A 266 14.85 -1.04 -12.70
C CYS A 266 15.90 0.08 -12.84
N GLN A 267 15.55 1.28 -12.40
CA GLN A 267 16.38 2.48 -12.48
C GLN A 267 16.25 3.31 -11.21
N THR A 268 17.38 3.75 -10.66
CA THR A 268 17.42 4.64 -9.49
C THR A 268 18.48 5.71 -9.69
N LYS A 269 18.04 6.96 -9.82
CA LYS A 269 18.90 8.10 -10.13
C LYS A 269 19.69 8.56 -8.90
N ASP A 270 20.88 9.09 -9.14
CA ASP A 270 21.81 9.47 -8.09
C ASP A 270 21.31 10.62 -7.20
N LEU A 271 20.68 11.64 -7.80
CA LEU A 271 20.13 12.78 -7.07
C LEU A 271 19.04 12.36 -6.05
N PRO A 272 18.03 11.54 -6.42
CA PRO A 272 17.13 10.90 -5.46
C PRO A 272 17.83 10.18 -4.30
N ILE A 273 18.92 9.45 -4.56
CA ILE A 273 19.65 8.73 -3.50
C ILE A 273 20.31 9.73 -2.53
N GLN A 274 20.94 10.79 -3.04
CA GLN A 274 21.55 11.83 -2.21
C GLN A 274 20.51 12.50 -1.29
N ASP A 275 19.36 12.89 -1.84
CA ASP A 275 18.29 13.52 -1.08
C ASP A 275 17.69 12.57 -0.03
N TRP A 276 17.52 11.29 -0.38
CA TRP A 276 17.07 10.25 0.55
C TRP A 276 18.02 10.05 1.73
N VAL A 277 19.35 10.00 1.50
CA VAL A 277 20.35 9.94 2.57
C VAL A 277 20.28 11.18 3.47
N LYS A 278 20.23 12.38 2.87
CA LYS A 278 20.10 13.65 3.59
C LYS A 278 18.85 13.68 4.47
N LEU A 279 17.71 13.23 3.93
CA LEU A 279 16.44 13.16 4.66
C LEU A 279 16.53 12.18 5.83
N GLY A 280 17.14 11.01 5.64
CA GLY A 280 17.40 10.04 6.70
C GLY A 280 18.18 10.63 7.87
N VAL A 281 19.28 11.33 7.58
CA VAL A 281 20.10 12.00 8.61
C VAL A 281 19.33 13.14 9.29
N THR A 282 18.58 13.93 8.52
CA THR A 282 17.79 15.04 9.04
C THR A 282 16.71 14.54 10.00
N ARG A 283 16.01 13.45 9.66
CA ARG A 283 15.01 12.85 10.55
C ARG A 283 15.66 12.28 11.81
N ALA A 284 16.77 11.56 11.70
CA ALA A 284 17.51 11.05 12.86
C ALA A 284 17.95 12.17 13.81
N ARG A 285 18.42 13.30 13.26
CA ARG A 285 18.80 14.48 14.04
C ARG A 285 17.59 15.13 14.74
N ASN A 286 16.47 15.28 14.02
CA ASN A 286 15.29 15.96 14.54
C ASN A 286 14.58 15.17 15.65
N THR A 287 14.60 13.84 15.58
CA THR A 287 13.89 12.99 16.56
C THR A 287 14.81 12.40 17.63
N GLY A 288 16.12 12.30 17.37
CA GLY A 288 17.05 11.57 18.22
C GLY A 288 16.91 10.04 18.16
N SER A 289 16.03 9.53 17.29
CA SER A 289 15.79 8.09 17.13
C SER A 289 16.91 7.43 16.31
N ALA A 290 17.15 6.14 16.54
CA ALA A 290 18.06 5.36 15.71
C ALA A 290 17.55 5.25 14.27
N ALA A 291 18.42 5.42 13.28
CA ALA A 291 18.10 5.25 11.86
C ALA A 291 18.80 4.04 11.27
N VAL A 292 18.02 3.14 10.67
CA VAL A 292 18.53 1.91 10.07
C VAL A 292 18.26 1.94 8.57
N PHE A 293 19.29 1.81 7.75
CA PHE A 293 19.18 1.59 6.32
C PHE A 293 18.96 0.10 6.05
N TRP A 294 17.83 -0.26 5.43
CA TRP A 294 17.45 -1.66 5.20
C TRP A 294 17.92 -2.08 3.81
N LEU A 295 19.14 -2.62 3.74
CA LEU A 295 19.84 -2.93 2.49
C LEU A 295 20.52 -4.31 2.61
N ASP A 296 20.16 -5.24 1.74
CA ASP A 296 20.73 -6.59 1.73
C ASP A 296 22.00 -6.63 0.87
N SER A 297 23.17 -6.79 1.50
CA SER A 297 24.44 -6.91 0.78
C SER A 297 24.51 -8.12 -0.18
N ASN A 298 23.59 -9.08 -0.08
CA ASN A 298 23.47 -10.19 -1.04
C ASN A 298 22.74 -9.78 -2.33
N ARG A 299 21.96 -8.69 -2.33
CA ARG A 299 21.30 -8.14 -3.53
C ARG A 299 22.25 -7.19 -4.27
N ALA A 300 22.40 -7.39 -5.58
CA ALA A 300 23.32 -6.59 -6.39
C ALA A 300 22.94 -5.09 -6.39
N HIS A 301 21.65 -4.79 -6.53
CA HIS A 301 21.10 -3.45 -6.40
C HIS A 301 21.47 -2.81 -5.06
N ASP A 302 21.10 -3.47 -3.96
CA ASP A 302 21.35 -2.94 -2.62
C ASP A 302 22.84 -2.76 -2.35
N ARG A 303 23.76 -3.60 -2.87
CA ARG A 303 25.21 -3.32 -2.79
C ARG A 303 25.60 -2.00 -3.45
N SER A 304 25.04 -1.71 -4.62
CA SER A 304 25.25 -0.43 -5.30
C SER A 304 24.67 0.73 -4.50
N ILE A 305 23.51 0.55 -3.87
CA ILE A 305 22.92 1.56 -2.98
C ILE A 305 23.75 1.75 -1.70
N ILE A 306 24.24 0.68 -1.07
CA ILE A 306 25.13 0.74 0.10
C ILE A 306 26.36 1.58 -0.22
N ALA A 307 27.01 1.34 -1.36
CA ALA A 307 28.16 2.14 -1.78
C ALA A 307 27.84 3.64 -1.95
N LYS A 308 26.61 3.98 -2.35
CA LYS A 308 26.13 5.38 -2.41
C LYS A 308 25.87 5.94 -1.02
N VAL A 309 25.24 5.17 -0.12
CA VAL A 309 25.02 5.57 1.27
C VAL A 309 26.36 5.84 1.96
N GLU A 310 27.33 4.94 1.84
CA GLU A 310 28.67 5.10 2.42
C GLU A 310 29.43 6.32 1.84
N LYS A 311 29.17 6.67 0.57
CA LYS A 311 29.73 7.86 -0.06
C LYS A 311 29.08 9.17 0.42
N TYR A 312 27.76 9.17 0.64
CA TYR A 312 27.00 10.39 0.93
C TYR A 312 26.83 10.67 2.42
N LEU A 313 26.78 9.63 3.26
CA LEU A 313 26.63 9.77 4.71
C LEU A 313 27.72 10.66 5.35
N PRO A 314 29.02 10.57 4.97
CA PRO A 314 30.06 11.46 5.50
C PRO A 314 29.94 12.94 5.12
N GLN A 315 29.02 13.29 4.21
CA GLN A 315 28.76 14.68 3.79
C GLN A 315 27.76 15.40 4.72
N HIS A 316 27.26 14.69 5.73
CA HIS A 316 26.35 15.21 6.75
C HIS A 316 26.97 15.10 8.14
N ASP A 317 26.56 15.95 9.06
CA ASP A 317 26.96 15.81 10.47
C ASP A 317 26.18 14.67 11.13
N THR A 318 26.84 13.53 11.31
CA THR A 318 26.30 12.34 11.99
C THR A 318 26.76 12.23 13.45
N SER A 319 27.40 13.26 14.01
CA SER A 319 27.92 13.23 15.38
C SER A 319 26.79 13.01 16.38
N GLY A 320 26.91 11.97 17.22
CA GLY A 320 25.90 11.62 18.22
C GLY A 320 24.63 10.97 17.66
N LEU A 321 24.58 10.58 16.38
CA LEU A 321 23.46 9.84 15.80
C LEU A 321 23.75 8.33 15.77
N GLU A 322 22.75 7.52 16.11
CA GLU A 322 22.78 6.06 15.91
C GLU A 322 22.29 5.74 14.49
N ILE A 323 23.23 5.57 13.55
CA ILE A 323 22.93 5.22 12.15
C ILE A 323 23.61 3.90 11.80
N SER A 324 22.88 2.97 11.21
CA SER A 324 23.43 1.67 10.79
C SER A 324 22.83 1.19 9.46
N ILE A 325 23.53 0.26 8.79
CA ILE A 325 23.04 -0.48 7.63
C ILE A 325 22.84 -1.93 8.06
N LYS A 326 21.67 -2.52 7.79
CA LYS A 326 21.31 -3.90 8.13
C LYS A 326 20.55 -4.54 6.97
N SER A 327 20.67 -5.86 6.79
CA SER A 327 19.78 -6.56 5.86
C SER A 327 18.31 -6.40 6.32
N PRO A 328 17.31 -6.47 5.43
CA PRO A 328 15.91 -6.28 5.82
C PRO A 328 15.44 -7.20 6.95
N ILE A 329 15.93 -8.44 7.02
CA ILE A 329 15.58 -9.39 8.08
C ILE A 329 16.20 -8.96 9.42
N GLU A 330 17.50 -8.65 9.45
CA GLU A 330 18.18 -8.16 10.66
C GLU A 330 17.61 -6.82 11.14
N ALA A 331 17.27 -5.94 10.20
CA ALA A 331 16.65 -4.66 10.48
C ALA A 331 15.26 -4.84 11.11
N MET A 332 14.44 -5.75 10.57
CA MET A 332 13.13 -6.09 11.15
C MET A 332 13.26 -6.60 12.59
N ARG A 333 14.17 -7.55 12.86
CA ARG A 333 14.41 -8.05 14.22
C ARG A 333 14.83 -6.94 15.17
N TYR A 334 15.85 -6.16 14.80
CA TYR A 334 16.34 -5.03 15.60
C TYR A 334 15.24 -4.00 15.89
N THR A 335 14.42 -3.67 14.89
CA THR A 335 13.29 -2.76 15.06
C THR A 335 12.23 -3.34 15.99
N CYS A 336 11.86 -4.61 15.85
CA CYS A 336 10.87 -5.26 16.73
C CYS A 336 11.35 -5.29 18.20
N GLU A 337 12.62 -5.59 18.44
CA GLU A 337 13.23 -5.57 19.78
C GLU A 337 13.16 -4.18 20.43
N ARG A 338 13.51 -3.13 19.67
CA ARG A 338 13.45 -1.75 20.15
C ARG A 338 12.03 -1.30 20.44
N VAL A 339 11.13 -1.53 19.49
CA VAL A 339 9.72 -1.16 19.62
C VAL A 339 9.08 -1.84 20.83
N THR A 340 9.37 -3.12 21.06
CA THR A 340 8.91 -3.84 22.25
C THR A 340 9.47 -3.25 23.56
N ALA A 341 10.68 -2.68 23.52
CA ALA A 341 11.29 -1.97 24.63
C ALA A 341 10.83 -0.50 24.79
N GLY A 342 9.83 -0.05 24.02
CA GLY A 342 9.33 1.33 24.06
C GLY A 342 10.23 2.34 23.35
N LEU A 343 11.14 1.89 22.48
CA LEU A 343 12.10 2.72 21.77
C LEU A 343 11.73 2.91 20.30
N ASP A 344 11.84 4.15 19.84
CA ASP A 344 11.54 4.53 18.45
C ASP A 344 12.68 4.15 17.49
N THR A 345 12.32 3.82 16.25
CA THR A 345 13.27 3.51 15.17
C THR A 345 12.84 4.11 13.84
N ILE A 346 13.78 4.71 13.11
CA ILE A 346 13.56 5.18 11.73
C ILE A 346 14.01 4.08 10.78
N SER A 347 13.09 3.57 9.97
CA SER A 347 13.41 2.72 8.83
C SER A 347 13.75 3.58 7.61
N VAL A 348 14.95 3.43 7.06
CA VAL A 348 15.41 4.17 5.87
C VAL A 348 15.52 3.16 4.73
N THR A 349 14.55 3.18 3.81
CA THR A 349 14.33 2.04 2.89
C THR A 349 14.17 2.45 1.43
N GLY A 350 14.33 1.47 0.54
CA GLY A 350 13.86 1.57 -0.86
C GLY A 350 12.34 1.71 -0.98
N ASN A 351 11.85 1.88 -2.20
CA ASN A 351 10.49 2.25 -2.56
C ASN A 351 9.46 1.19 -2.16
N VAL A 352 9.73 -0.09 -2.45
CA VAL A 352 8.81 -1.19 -2.10
C VAL A 352 8.69 -1.34 -0.58
N LEU A 353 9.83 -1.34 0.13
CA LEU A 353 9.85 -1.45 1.58
C LEU A 353 9.24 -0.22 2.26
N ARG A 354 9.35 0.99 1.68
CA ARG A 354 8.63 2.17 2.17
C ARG A 354 7.15 1.81 2.28
N ASP A 355 6.56 1.34 1.18
CA ASP A 355 5.15 1.01 1.13
C ASP A 355 4.77 -0.04 2.17
N TYR A 356 5.53 -1.14 2.21
CA TYR A 356 5.22 -2.28 3.09
C TYR A 356 5.32 -1.90 4.56
N LEU A 357 6.33 -1.12 4.96
CA LEU A 357 6.55 -0.75 6.35
C LEU A 357 5.60 0.37 6.81
N THR A 358 5.22 1.28 5.92
CA THR A 358 4.22 2.34 6.22
C THR A 358 2.80 1.83 6.32
N ASP A 359 2.49 0.62 5.83
CA ASP A 359 1.28 -0.09 6.23
C ASP A 359 1.51 -0.95 7.48
N LEU A 360 2.59 -1.71 7.52
CA LEU A 360 2.84 -2.70 8.59
C LEU A 360 2.83 -2.10 9.98
N PHE A 361 3.74 -1.17 10.28
CA PHE A 361 3.88 -0.65 11.62
C PHE A 361 2.69 0.21 12.04
N PRO A 362 2.16 1.13 11.22
CA PRO A 362 0.95 1.88 11.57
C PRO A 362 -0.30 1.02 11.81
N ILE A 363 -0.47 -0.09 11.08
CA ILE A 363 -1.57 -1.02 11.35
C ILE A 363 -1.40 -1.72 12.70
N LEU A 364 -0.16 -2.03 13.10
CA LEU A 364 0.12 -2.62 14.41
C LEU A 364 -0.01 -1.60 15.55
N GLU A 365 0.51 -0.38 15.37
CA GLU A 365 0.54 0.70 16.36
C GLU A 365 -0.83 1.38 16.54
N LEU A 366 -1.44 1.82 15.43
CA LEU A 366 -2.62 2.70 15.42
C LEU A 366 -3.88 1.97 14.98
N GLY A 367 -3.74 0.72 14.56
CA GLY A 367 -4.83 -0.07 14.03
C GLY A 367 -5.26 0.29 12.61
N THR A 368 -4.57 1.21 11.95
CA THR A 368 -4.81 1.67 10.58
C THR A 368 -3.62 2.49 10.08
N SER A 369 -3.30 2.42 8.79
CA SER A 369 -2.28 3.26 8.13
C SER A 369 -2.82 4.61 7.64
N ALA A 370 -4.12 4.87 7.80
CA ALA A 370 -4.74 6.13 7.42
C ALA A 370 -4.46 7.29 8.40
N LYS A 371 -3.89 7.00 9.58
CA LYS A 371 -3.63 7.99 10.65
C LYS A 371 -2.16 8.40 10.70
N MET A 372 -1.56 8.60 9.53
CA MET A 372 -0.13 8.87 9.36
C MET A 372 0.09 10.21 8.66
N LEU A 373 1.19 10.88 9.01
CA LEU A 373 1.76 11.95 8.21
C LEU A 373 2.59 11.33 7.07
N SER A 374 2.29 11.68 5.83
CA SER A 374 3.10 11.34 4.66
C SER A 374 3.51 12.63 3.95
N ILE A 375 4.74 13.07 4.24
CA ILE A 375 5.30 14.34 3.78
C ILE A 375 6.33 14.04 2.70
N VAL A 376 6.19 14.71 1.56
CA VAL A 376 7.06 14.56 0.40
C VAL A 376 7.71 15.92 0.09
N PRO A 377 8.91 16.20 0.62
CA PRO A 377 9.69 17.35 0.22
C PRO A 377 10.07 17.18 -1.27
N LEU A 378 9.51 18.03 -2.13
CA LEU A 378 9.78 17.97 -3.56
C LEU A 378 11.22 18.45 -3.81
N LEU A 379 11.93 17.77 -4.71
CA LEU A 379 13.30 18.16 -5.10
C LEU A 379 13.39 19.62 -5.62
N ALA A 380 12.28 20.17 -6.11
CA ALA A 380 12.18 21.56 -6.58
C ALA A 380 11.94 22.59 -5.47
N GLY A 381 11.82 22.17 -4.20
CA GLY A 381 11.69 23.05 -3.04
C GLY A 381 10.26 23.34 -2.55
N GLY A 382 9.24 22.65 -3.06
CA GLY A 382 7.87 22.69 -2.51
C GLY A 382 7.52 21.46 -1.67
N GLY A 383 6.36 21.46 -1.02
CA GLY A 383 5.81 20.30 -0.30
C GLY A 383 4.66 19.60 -1.04
N LEU A 384 4.62 18.27 -0.94
CA LEU A 384 3.44 17.45 -1.23
C LEU A 384 3.08 16.69 0.05
N TYR A 385 1.79 16.67 0.39
CA TYR A 385 1.27 16.11 1.63
C TYR A 385 0.20 15.07 1.31
N GLU A 386 0.56 13.80 1.43
CA GLU A 386 -0.39 12.71 1.28
C GLU A 386 -1.15 12.52 2.59
N THR A 387 -2.45 12.28 2.50
CA THR A 387 -3.38 12.26 3.64
C THR A 387 -3.38 10.95 4.42
N GLY A 388 -2.31 10.15 4.29
CA GLY A 388 -2.18 8.80 4.84
C GLY A 388 -1.50 7.85 3.86
N ALA A 389 -1.16 6.64 4.31
CA ALA A 389 -0.47 5.64 3.49
C ALA A 389 -1.40 4.56 2.90
N GLY A 390 -2.68 4.56 3.28
CA GLY A 390 -3.65 3.55 2.85
C GLY A 390 -4.32 3.83 1.49
N GLY A 391 -5.15 2.89 1.03
CA GLY A 391 -5.94 3.02 -0.20
C GLY A 391 -7.31 3.72 -0.04
N SER A 392 -8.12 3.72 -1.11
CA SER A 392 -9.43 4.41 -1.18
C SER A 392 -10.61 3.66 -0.55
N ALA A 393 -10.36 2.55 0.15
CA ALA A 393 -11.34 1.80 0.96
C ALA A 393 -12.71 1.53 0.29
N PRO A 394 -12.80 0.70 -0.78
CA PRO A 394 -14.06 0.44 -1.50
C PRO A 394 -15.20 -0.12 -0.63
N LYS A 395 -14.87 -0.87 0.44
CA LYS A 395 -15.86 -1.36 1.41
C LYS A 395 -16.55 -0.25 2.20
N HIS A 396 -16.01 0.97 2.23
CA HIS A 396 -16.65 2.14 2.85
C HIS A 396 -17.72 2.70 1.93
N VAL A 397 -17.48 2.74 0.62
CA VAL A 397 -18.46 3.17 -0.38
C VAL A 397 -19.67 2.24 -0.39
N GLN A 398 -19.45 0.94 -0.26
CA GLN A 398 -20.54 -0.04 -0.16
C GLN A 398 -21.49 0.27 1.02
N GLN A 399 -20.93 0.57 2.20
CA GLN A 399 -21.72 0.94 3.38
C GLN A 399 -22.46 2.26 3.16
N PHE A 400 -21.78 3.26 2.60
CA PHE A 400 -22.40 4.56 2.35
C PHE A 400 -23.59 4.47 1.40
N VAL A 401 -23.46 3.71 0.32
CA VAL A 401 -24.56 3.50 -0.65
C VAL A 401 -25.69 2.67 -0.06
N SER A 402 -25.40 1.67 0.79
CA SER A 402 -26.43 0.78 1.33
C SER A 402 -27.21 1.36 2.51
N GLU A 403 -26.55 2.12 3.39
CA GLU A 403 -27.14 2.56 4.66
C GLU A 403 -26.76 4.01 5.05
N GLY A 404 -26.23 4.78 4.09
CA GLY A 404 -25.97 6.21 4.28
C GLY A 404 -24.89 6.53 5.30
N HIS A 405 -24.07 5.56 5.73
CA HIS A 405 -23.03 5.75 6.75
C HIS A 405 -21.63 5.66 6.13
N LEU A 406 -20.81 6.71 6.29
CA LEU A 406 -19.43 6.73 5.81
C LEU A 406 -18.43 6.62 6.97
N ARG A 407 -17.85 5.44 7.17
CA ARG A 407 -16.84 5.17 8.23
C ARG A 407 -15.39 5.55 7.87
N TRP A 408 -15.19 6.38 6.85
CA TRP A 408 -13.86 6.88 6.48
C TRP A 408 -13.35 7.89 7.51
N ASP A 409 -12.16 7.67 8.07
CA ASP A 409 -11.54 8.57 9.05
C ASP A 409 -10.62 9.57 8.35
N SER A 410 -11.05 10.83 8.29
CA SER A 410 -10.32 11.94 7.64
C SER A 410 -9.18 12.53 8.49
N LEU A 411 -8.78 11.89 9.61
CA LEU A 411 -7.69 12.40 10.45
C LEU A 411 -6.42 12.72 9.64
N GLY A 412 -6.04 11.87 8.69
CA GLY A 412 -4.86 12.10 7.85
C GLY A 412 -5.01 13.32 6.93
N GLU A 413 -6.22 13.68 6.50
CA GLU A 413 -6.48 14.92 5.76
C GLU A 413 -6.27 16.15 6.66
N PHE A 414 -6.69 16.07 7.93
CA PHE A 414 -6.53 17.15 8.90
C PHE A 414 -5.06 17.40 9.22
N LEU A 415 -4.31 16.31 9.44
CA LEU A 415 -2.87 16.34 9.68
C LEU A 415 -2.10 16.89 8.47
N ALA A 416 -2.40 16.41 7.26
CA ALA A 416 -1.77 16.91 6.03
C ALA A 416 -2.06 18.40 5.79
N LEU A 417 -3.31 18.85 6.07
CA LEU A 417 -3.69 20.25 5.94
C LEU A 417 -2.94 21.14 6.94
N ALA A 418 -2.78 20.71 8.19
CA ALA A 418 -2.03 21.46 9.20
C ALA A 418 -0.57 21.70 8.75
N VAL A 419 0.12 20.64 8.30
CA VAL A 419 1.49 20.74 7.80
C VAL A 419 1.57 21.59 6.52
N SER A 420 0.60 21.46 5.62
CA SER A 420 0.55 22.27 4.40
C SER A 420 0.42 23.77 4.70
N ILE A 421 -0.47 24.14 5.63
CA ILE A 421 -0.64 25.55 6.05
C ILE A 421 0.60 26.02 6.82
N GLU A 422 1.22 25.15 7.63
CA GLU A 422 2.45 25.46 8.36
C GLU A 422 3.59 25.83 7.40
N GLU A 423 3.80 25.07 6.32
CA GLU A 423 4.82 25.38 5.32
C GLU A 423 4.61 26.76 4.66
N ILE A 424 3.36 27.10 4.33
CA ILE A 424 3.01 28.45 3.86
C ILE A 424 3.38 29.51 4.91
N GLY A 425 3.16 29.19 6.19
CA GLY A 425 3.54 30.04 7.31
C GLY A 425 5.06 30.23 7.43
N LEU A 426 5.83 29.15 7.34
CA LEU A 426 7.29 29.18 7.34
C LEU A 426 7.86 30.00 6.18
N ASN A 427 7.14 30.05 5.05
CA ASN A 427 7.45 30.87 3.88
C ASN A 427 6.97 32.34 3.97
N GLY A 428 6.65 32.82 5.18
CA GLY A 428 6.46 34.25 5.45
C GLY A 428 5.01 34.69 5.68
N ASN A 429 4.05 33.77 5.80
CA ASN A 429 2.65 34.11 6.11
C ASN A 429 2.32 33.91 7.60
N ALA A 430 2.34 34.99 8.39
CA ALA A 430 2.06 34.91 9.82
C ALA A 430 0.66 34.36 10.16
N LYS A 431 -0.38 34.73 9.39
CA LYS A 431 -1.75 34.21 9.58
C LYS A 431 -1.83 32.71 9.34
N ALA A 432 -1.09 32.19 8.35
CA ALA A 432 -1.02 30.76 8.10
C ALA A 432 -0.44 30.00 9.31
N LYS A 433 0.59 30.53 9.99
CA LYS A 433 1.11 29.91 11.22
C LYS A 433 0.03 29.79 12.31
N VAL A 434 -0.79 30.83 12.49
CA VAL A 434 -1.90 30.82 13.45
C VAL A 434 -2.97 29.81 13.04
N LEU A 435 -3.32 29.75 11.75
CA LEU A 435 -4.28 28.77 11.21
C LEU A 435 -3.81 27.32 11.42
N ALA A 436 -2.55 27.02 11.11
CA ALA A 436 -1.96 25.70 11.29
C ALA A 436 -1.95 25.29 12.77
N LYS A 437 -1.45 26.16 13.65
CA LYS A 437 -1.43 25.89 15.09
C LYS A 437 -2.85 25.66 15.65
N ALA A 438 -3.82 26.47 15.24
CA ALA A 438 -5.20 26.29 15.67
C ALA A 438 -5.83 24.99 15.13
N LEU A 439 -5.39 24.51 13.96
CA LEU A 439 -5.83 23.23 13.40
C LEU A 439 -5.21 22.05 14.17
N ASP A 440 -3.95 22.17 14.60
CA ASP A 440 -3.32 21.19 15.50
C ASP A 440 -4.05 21.11 16.84
N ASP A 441 -4.32 22.27 17.47
CA ASP A 441 -5.08 22.34 18.73
C ASP A 441 -6.49 21.72 18.56
N ALA A 442 -7.15 21.97 17.43
CA ALA A 442 -8.44 21.39 17.09
C ALA A 442 -8.38 19.87 16.90
N THR A 443 -7.33 19.39 16.24
CA THR A 443 -7.10 17.95 16.00
C THR A 443 -6.80 17.21 17.31
N ALA A 444 -6.03 17.82 18.22
CA ALA A 444 -5.81 17.29 19.56
C ALA A 444 -7.14 17.15 20.33
N LYS A 445 -7.94 18.22 20.38
CA LYS A 445 -9.26 18.21 21.02
C LYS A 445 -10.21 17.19 20.38
N PHE A 446 -10.16 17.04 19.06
CA PHE A 446 -10.92 16.03 18.31
C PHE A 446 -10.59 14.60 18.76
N LEU A 447 -9.30 14.30 18.96
CA LEU A 447 -8.84 13.00 19.45
C LEU A 447 -9.22 12.78 20.92
N GLU A 448 -8.98 13.76 21.79
CA GLU A 448 -9.30 13.70 23.23
C GLU A 448 -10.80 13.46 23.48
N THR A 449 -11.65 14.09 22.66
CA THR A 449 -13.11 13.99 22.76
C THR A 449 -13.71 12.85 21.94
N LYS A 450 -12.85 11.99 21.34
CA LYS A 450 -13.21 10.78 20.59
C LYS A 450 -14.24 11.04 19.49
N LYS A 451 -13.98 12.03 18.63
CA LYS A 451 -14.88 12.43 17.53
C LYS A 451 -14.55 11.81 16.17
N SER A 452 -13.70 10.78 16.14
CA SER A 452 -13.54 9.91 14.97
C SER A 452 -14.85 9.20 14.60
N PRO A 453 -15.04 8.86 13.31
CA PRO A 453 -16.20 8.09 12.85
C PRO A 453 -16.31 6.74 13.56
N SER A 454 -17.54 6.38 13.93
CA SER A 454 -17.89 5.00 14.26
C SER A 454 -17.91 4.15 12.99
N ARG A 455 -18.02 2.84 13.17
CA ARG A 455 -18.25 1.87 12.09
C ARG A 455 -19.72 1.50 11.93
N LYS A 456 -20.59 1.97 12.84
CA LYS A 456 -21.99 1.58 12.94
C LYS A 456 -22.91 2.70 12.45
N VAL A 457 -23.88 2.34 11.63
CA VAL A 457 -24.97 3.23 11.21
C VAL A 457 -25.70 3.81 12.43
N ASN A 458 -26.17 5.06 12.29
CA ASN A 458 -26.82 5.87 13.33
C ASN A 458 -25.90 6.25 14.51
N GLU A 459 -24.60 6.09 14.34
CA GLU A 459 -23.58 6.76 15.16
C GLU A 459 -22.86 7.82 14.32
N ILE A 460 -21.97 8.61 14.94
CA ILE A 460 -21.16 9.61 14.24
C ILE A 460 -20.40 8.97 13.06
N ASP A 461 -20.47 9.58 11.88
CA ASP A 461 -19.74 9.15 10.70
C ASP A 461 -18.74 10.24 10.24
N ASN A 462 -18.15 10.09 9.06
CA ASN A 462 -17.22 11.06 8.47
C ASN A 462 -17.74 12.50 8.45
N ARG A 463 -19.02 12.72 8.14
CA ARG A 463 -19.59 14.08 8.03
C ARG A 463 -19.70 14.71 9.42
N GLY A 464 -20.07 13.91 10.42
CA GLY A 464 -20.08 14.33 11.82
C GLY A 464 -18.67 14.67 12.33
N SER A 465 -17.66 13.89 11.95
CA SER A 465 -16.27 14.15 12.36
C SER A 465 -15.75 15.48 11.79
N HIS A 466 -16.08 15.79 10.52
CA HIS A 466 -15.78 17.07 9.89
C HIS A 466 -16.42 18.25 10.62
N PHE A 467 -17.70 18.14 11.00
CA PHE A 467 -18.38 19.16 11.79
C PHE A 467 -17.65 19.45 13.12
N TYR A 468 -17.29 18.41 13.87
CA TYR A 468 -16.58 18.58 15.15
C TYR A 468 -15.22 19.24 14.96
N LEU A 469 -14.45 18.85 13.95
CA LEU A 469 -13.19 19.51 13.64
C LEU A 469 -13.40 21.00 13.30
N THR A 470 -14.37 21.33 12.43
CA THR A 470 -14.68 22.72 12.09
C THR A 470 -15.03 23.55 13.33
N MET A 471 -15.85 22.99 14.22
CA MET A 471 -16.23 23.65 15.47
C MET A 471 -15.01 23.87 16.39
N TYR A 472 -14.15 22.87 16.56
CA TYR A 472 -12.95 22.99 17.39
C TYR A 472 -11.92 23.96 16.79
N TRP A 473 -11.79 23.99 15.48
CA TRP A 473 -10.88 24.91 14.79
C TRP A 473 -11.35 26.36 14.89
N ALA A 474 -12.66 26.62 14.70
CA ALA A 474 -13.25 27.93 14.91
C ALA A 474 -13.07 28.40 16.38
N GLN A 475 -13.26 27.49 17.35
CA GLN A 475 -13.02 27.78 18.76
C GLN A 475 -11.55 28.17 19.01
N ALA A 476 -10.59 27.36 18.58
CA ALA A 476 -9.16 27.67 18.74
C ALA A 476 -8.77 29.01 18.09
N LEU A 477 -9.29 29.30 16.89
CA LEU A 477 -9.07 30.58 16.21
C LEU A 477 -9.70 31.78 16.94
N SER A 478 -10.83 31.59 17.62
CA SER A 478 -11.47 32.62 18.44
C SER A 478 -10.80 32.84 19.80
N GLU A 479 -10.02 31.87 20.27
CA GLU A 479 -9.40 31.89 21.60
C GLU A 479 -7.93 32.36 21.57
N GLN A 480 -7.20 32.10 20.47
CA GLN A 480 -5.81 32.55 20.30
C GLN A 480 -5.63 34.08 20.41
N ASN A 481 -4.39 34.51 20.66
CA ASN A 481 -4.03 35.93 20.85
C ASN A 481 -2.87 36.40 19.93
N ASP A 482 -2.48 35.58 18.97
CA ASP A 482 -1.38 35.87 18.03
C ASP A 482 -1.84 36.74 16.85
N ASP A 483 -3.13 36.68 16.48
CA ASP A 483 -3.73 37.53 15.42
C ASP A 483 -5.16 37.97 15.81
N SER A 484 -5.35 39.27 16.03
CA SER A 484 -6.63 39.84 16.48
C SER A 484 -7.71 39.89 15.40
N GLU A 485 -7.33 39.90 14.13
CA GLU A 485 -8.26 39.92 13.00
C GLU A 485 -8.89 38.54 12.81
N LEU A 486 -8.07 37.48 12.79
CA LEU A 486 -8.54 36.09 12.77
C LEU A 486 -9.42 35.81 13.99
N LYS A 487 -8.99 36.25 15.18
CA LYS A 487 -9.79 36.10 16.40
C LYS A 487 -11.20 36.69 16.22
N SER A 488 -11.26 37.94 15.76
CA SER A 488 -12.53 38.66 15.55
C SER A 488 -13.39 37.98 14.48
N GLN A 489 -12.80 37.53 13.38
CA GLN A 489 -13.50 36.86 12.28
C GLN A 489 -14.15 35.54 12.72
N PHE A 490 -13.46 34.73 13.54
CA PHE A 490 -13.94 33.41 13.94
C PHE A 490 -14.80 33.40 15.21
N THR A 491 -14.83 34.50 15.99
CA THR A 491 -15.59 34.57 17.25
C THR A 491 -17.07 34.26 17.06
N GLN A 492 -17.74 34.89 16.09
CA GLN A 492 -19.17 34.67 15.86
C GLN A 492 -19.44 33.26 15.33
N LEU A 493 -18.63 32.78 14.38
CA LEU A 493 -18.76 31.43 13.82
C LEU A 493 -18.58 30.35 14.89
N ALA A 494 -17.56 30.48 15.76
CA ALA A 494 -17.32 29.55 16.86
C ALA A 494 -18.52 29.47 17.81
N LYS A 495 -19.13 30.62 18.13
CA LYS A 495 -20.35 30.69 18.93
C LYS A 495 -21.52 30.02 18.22
N ASP A 496 -21.78 30.37 16.96
CA ASP A 496 -22.93 29.83 16.22
C ASP A 496 -22.85 28.32 15.99
N LEU A 497 -21.65 27.79 15.70
CA LEU A 497 -21.42 26.34 15.62
C LEU A 497 -21.66 25.66 16.97
N SER A 498 -21.22 26.26 18.07
CA SER A 498 -21.41 25.73 19.42
C SER A 498 -22.89 25.72 19.83
N ASP A 499 -23.62 26.80 19.57
CA ASP A 499 -25.04 26.94 19.89
C ASP A 499 -25.92 26.01 19.05
N ASN A 500 -25.55 25.76 17.79
CA ASN A 500 -26.30 24.89 16.88
C ASN A 500 -25.83 23.42 16.89
N LYS A 501 -24.85 23.06 17.73
CA LYS A 501 -24.23 21.72 17.76
C LYS A 501 -25.24 20.59 17.76
N GLY A 502 -26.22 20.62 18.67
CA GLY A 502 -27.22 19.55 18.80
C GLY A 502 -28.08 19.39 17.55
N LYS A 503 -28.49 20.49 16.93
CA LYS A 503 -29.28 20.49 15.71
C LYS A 503 -28.49 19.93 14.53
N ILE A 504 -27.24 20.39 14.35
CA ILE A 504 -26.35 19.92 13.28
C ILE A 504 -26.09 18.42 13.42
N THR A 505 -25.75 17.95 14.63
CA THR A 505 -25.51 16.52 14.84
C THR A 505 -26.74 15.66 14.55
N GLN A 506 -27.94 16.16 14.86
CA GLN A 506 -29.18 15.44 14.56
C GLN A 506 -29.44 15.40 13.05
N GLU A 507 -29.31 16.52 12.34
CA GLU A 507 -29.45 16.57 10.88
C GLU A 507 -28.49 15.61 10.16
N LEU A 508 -27.26 15.44 10.67
CA LEU A 508 -26.28 14.50 10.12
C LEU A 508 -26.61 13.03 10.45
N LEU A 509 -27.21 12.75 11.61
CA LEU A 509 -27.65 11.40 11.98
C LEU A 509 -28.91 10.98 11.23
N ASP A 510 -29.87 11.89 11.05
CA ASP A 510 -31.12 11.65 10.32
C ASP A 510 -30.89 11.33 8.82
N ALA A 511 -29.71 11.63 8.31
CA ALA A 511 -29.29 11.29 6.94
C ALA A 511 -28.72 9.87 6.79
N GLN A 512 -28.73 9.06 7.85
CA GLN A 512 -28.26 7.67 7.87
C GLN A 512 -29.43 6.67 7.96
N GLY A 513 -29.15 5.39 7.72
CA GLY A 513 -30.11 4.29 7.90
C GLY A 513 -30.76 3.80 6.61
N ASP A 514 -30.83 4.66 5.59
CA ASP A 514 -31.42 4.35 4.29
C ASP A 514 -30.36 4.30 3.17
N ALA A 515 -30.72 3.62 2.07
CA ALA A 515 -29.87 3.57 0.88
C ALA A 515 -29.74 4.96 0.22
N VAL A 516 -28.55 5.25 -0.30
CA VAL A 516 -28.20 6.55 -0.90
C VAL A 516 -27.85 6.36 -2.37
N ASP A 517 -28.60 7.04 -3.25
CA ASP A 517 -28.27 7.11 -4.67
C ASP A 517 -27.33 8.28 -4.97
N ILE A 518 -26.07 7.95 -5.25
CA ILE A 518 -25.03 8.91 -5.68
C ILE A 518 -24.88 9.01 -7.21
N GLY A 519 -25.69 8.29 -7.98
CA GLY A 519 -25.72 8.39 -9.45
C GLY A 519 -24.51 7.81 -10.19
N GLY A 520 -23.74 6.91 -9.56
CA GLY A 520 -22.58 6.23 -10.16
C GLY A 520 -21.58 5.75 -9.10
N TYR A 521 -20.58 4.95 -9.50
CA TYR A 521 -19.51 4.49 -8.59
C TYR A 521 -18.18 5.19 -8.89
N TYR A 522 -17.58 4.93 -10.06
CA TYR A 522 -16.33 5.59 -10.47
C TYR A 522 -16.53 7.05 -10.88
N PHE A 523 -17.72 7.38 -11.40
CA PHE A 523 -18.09 8.72 -11.83
C PHE A 523 -19.50 9.06 -11.31
N PRO A 524 -19.64 9.34 -10.00
CA PRO A 524 -20.93 9.67 -9.41
C PRO A 524 -21.47 11.00 -9.93
N ASN A 525 -22.78 11.20 -9.83
CA ASN A 525 -23.40 12.49 -10.16
C ASN A 525 -23.00 13.54 -9.10
N PRO A 526 -22.36 14.67 -9.50
CA PRO A 526 -21.83 15.64 -8.55
C PRO A 526 -22.89 16.27 -7.63
N GLU A 527 -24.08 16.54 -8.14
CA GLU A 527 -25.17 17.16 -7.38
C GLU A 527 -25.72 16.18 -6.33
N LYS A 528 -25.97 14.92 -6.73
CA LYS A 528 -26.43 13.86 -5.82
C LYS A 528 -25.40 13.61 -4.72
N LEU A 529 -24.13 13.47 -5.08
CA LEU A 529 -23.05 13.26 -4.12
C LEU A 529 -22.91 14.44 -3.14
N SER A 530 -22.93 15.68 -3.65
CA SER A 530 -22.85 16.87 -2.81
C SER A 530 -23.99 16.93 -1.80
N LYS A 531 -25.23 16.67 -2.24
CA LYS A 531 -26.41 16.63 -1.36
C LYS A 531 -26.29 15.53 -0.29
N ALA A 532 -25.83 14.35 -0.66
CA ALA A 532 -25.64 13.24 0.28
C ALA A 532 -24.51 13.51 1.29
N MET A 533 -23.45 14.19 0.87
CA MET A 533 -22.29 14.51 1.72
C MET A 533 -22.50 15.74 2.61
N ARG A 534 -23.45 16.62 2.28
CA ARG A 534 -23.74 17.86 3.02
C ARG A 534 -25.22 17.97 3.43
N PRO A 535 -25.78 17.00 4.19
CA PRO A 535 -27.22 16.97 4.46
C PRO A 535 -27.67 17.98 5.53
N SER A 536 -26.75 18.52 6.35
CA SER A 536 -27.10 19.54 7.35
C SER A 536 -27.22 20.93 6.72
N GLU A 537 -28.45 21.37 6.49
CA GLU A 537 -28.77 22.72 6.05
C GLU A 537 -28.27 23.78 7.05
N THR A 538 -28.35 23.48 8.35
CA THR A 538 -27.87 24.39 9.39
C THR A 538 -26.37 24.60 9.27
N LEU A 539 -25.58 23.53 9.12
CA LEU A 539 -24.14 23.63 8.95
C LEU A 539 -23.77 24.36 7.65
N ASN A 540 -24.44 24.03 6.55
CA ASN A 540 -24.19 24.66 5.26
C ASN A 540 -24.39 26.17 5.28
N ARG A 541 -25.41 26.66 6.00
CA ARG A 541 -25.71 28.08 6.15
C ARG A 541 -24.71 28.82 7.07
N LEU A 542 -24.07 28.12 8.00
CA LEU A 542 -23.08 28.73 8.90
C LEU A 542 -21.71 28.87 8.24
N ILE A 543 -21.35 27.96 7.33
CA ILE A 543 -20.04 27.92 6.66
C ILE A 543 -20.06 28.64 5.30
N GLY A 544 -21.15 28.50 4.53
CA GLY A 544 -21.32 29.13 3.22
C GLY A 544 -21.81 30.56 3.31
#